data_AF-A0A9X3RQ30-F1
#
_entry.id   AF-A0A9X3RQ30-F1
#
_cell.length_a   1.000
_cell.length_b   1.000
_cell.length_c   1.000
_cell.angle_alpha   90.00
_cell.angle_beta   90.00
_cell.angle_gamma   90.00
#
_symmetry.space_group_name_H-M   'P 1'
#
loop_
_entity.id
_entity.type
_entity.pdbx_description
1 polymer ?
#
loop_
_entity_poly.entity_id
_entity_poly.type
_entity_poly.pdbx_seq_one_letter_code
_entity_poly.pdbx_strand_id
1 'polypeptide(L)'
;MPASPLTACDQRGHGNARRPVAVLAAAFLTAFTAFLGIGDLGLQSLPQAKADSVTLDKGHIDAFHVTSSGSGNLKLDLTEDTTGSHVARDPNNVTLKVGAEAYEPRTEDVSEVGVPTYYLPQTQQENLIWPGWDTQGVAPHYQGVNINFNRVCGPGRVFMWSQVNGRMAPLLTDGIEVKSGNSINQSYPSHVHANWAFERPGRYSMQVQATADGAKSEVKTYTWVVGKSDQDENADQPAEGATPCGSEDAAGGGGSADGGSTSGGATGATGASSAQGTSNKSTSNGKSSSNSTSNKKSASTASGNSTSSTSSANGKSEGSATCKKGEPALRPLIKDDRQQPAKWTKPGALNFGLGSAAKTNLPQALGPVGAGTAWMIGATQTNGVPWVGVNTMHPDLLANTQGDVTFALTSFSGPGSMYVFEQGNLGQVVGKEWFKASGGNASGAHVVPRNSHVHPNWVFSKPGTYKVGITQTATTKQGKKISAPATLTFTVGGSGNANSGHFDFGADITTDGDCASGAAGAAGGAAGGGAAGGDAGSAANADGSLADTGSTSAMLALAIAGAGLIALGAGVMYMLRTNAMSAESVAALRSMTPPRSKGPKF
;
A
#
# COMPACT_ATOMS: atom_id res chain seq x y z
N MET A 1 0.96 -16.47 82.35
CA MET A 1 1.17 -17.86 82.81
C MET A 1 -0.07 -18.67 82.49
N PRO A 2 0.03 -19.98 82.22
CA PRO A 2 0.98 -20.70 81.38
C PRO A 2 0.26 -21.09 80.06
N ALA A 3 0.53 -22.11 79.24
CA ALA A 3 1.63 -23.07 79.10
C ALA A 3 1.77 -23.47 77.59
N SER A 4 2.89 -24.11 77.21
CA SER A 4 2.95 -25.03 76.06
C SER A 4 2.79 -26.49 76.58
N PRO A 5 2.67 -27.53 75.72
CA PRO A 5 3.89 -28.17 75.22
C PRO A 5 3.84 -28.78 73.80
N LEU A 6 5.02 -29.19 73.33
CA LEU A 6 5.30 -29.99 72.14
C LEU A 6 5.14 -31.50 72.43
N THR A 7 4.89 -32.33 71.41
CA THR A 7 5.41 -33.71 71.34
C THR A 7 5.54 -34.18 69.88
N ALA A 8 6.43 -35.14 69.61
CA ALA A 8 6.82 -35.64 68.28
C ALA A 8 6.78 -37.19 68.23
N CYS A 9 7.21 -37.79 67.09
CA CYS A 9 7.56 -39.22 66.90
C CYS A 9 6.39 -40.24 66.85
N ASP A 10 6.42 -41.41 66.16
CA ASP A 10 7.36 -41.98 65.16
C ASP A 10 6.75 -43.28 64.49
N GLN A 11 7.34 -43.71 63.35
CA GLN A 11 7.53 -45.10 62.84
C GLN A 11 6.45 -46.07 62.28
N ARG A 12 6.89 -46.73 61.16
CA ARG A 12 6.73 -48.15 60.69
C ARG A 12 5.31 -48.76 60.52
N GLY A 13 4.98 -49.56 59.49
CA GLY A 13 5.71 -50.01 58.28
C GLY A 13 5.61 -51.54 58.01
N HIS A 14 4.99 -51.97 56.90
CA HIS A 14 5.02 -53.33 56.29
C HIS A 14 4.48 -53.24 54.83
N GLY A 15 4.85 -54.04 53.82
CA GLY A 15 5.96 -55.00 53.69
C GLY A 15 5.67 -56.16 52.70
N ASN A 16 6.41 -56.22 51.57
CA ASN A 16 6.62 -57.41 50.69
C ASN A 16 5.44 -58.01 49.87
N ALA A 17 5.63 -58.71 48.73
CA ALA A 17 6.84 -58.99 47.91
C ALA A 17 6.49 -59.52 46.50
N ARG A 18 7.47 -59.39 45.56
CA ARG A 18 8.02 -60.38 44.57
C ARG A 18 8.30 -59.69 43.21
N ARG A 19 9.32 -60.03 42.40
CA ARG A 19 10.68 -60.64 42.53
C ARG A 19 11.47 -60.29 41.23
N PRO A 20 12.81 -60.47 41.14
CA PRO A 20 13.67 -59.70 40.21
C PRO A 20 14.44 -60.53 39.13
N VAL A 21 15.54 -59.94 38.59
CA VAL A 21 16.55 -60.44 37.59
C VAL A 21 16.16 -60.08 36.13
N ALA A 22 16.73 -59.03 35.52
CA ALA A 22 18.07 -58.91 34.87
C ALA A 22 18.22 -59.83 33.64
N VAL A 23 18.79 -59.44 32.48
CA VAL A 23 20.11 -58.84 32.16
C VAL A 23 19.94 -58.10 30.80
N LEU A 24 20.52 -56.93 30.50
CA LEU A 24 21.92 -56.72 30.02
C LEU A 24 22.32 -55.23 30.10
N ALA A 25 23.62 -54.97 30.29
CA ALA A 25 24.22 -53.63 30.38
C ALA A 25 25.44 -53.50 29.44
N ALA A 26 26.11 -52.34 29.47
CA ALA A 26 27.21 -51.87 28.59
C ALA A 26 26.74 -51.40 27.18
N ALA A 27 27.23 -50.30 26.60
CA ALA A 27 28.11 -49.20 27.06
C ALA A 27 27.76 -47.93 26.20
N PHE A 28 28.18 -46.68 26.43
CA PHE A 28 29.43 -46.12 26.97
C PHE A 28 29.19 -44.74 27.60
N LEU A 29 30.00 -44.41 28.62
CA LEU A 29 30.30 -43.02 29.02
C LEU A 29 31.80 -42.94 29.33
N THR A 30 32.62 -42.38 28.44
CA THR A 30 33.99 -41.95 28.73
C THR A 30 34.48 -40.94 27.67
N ALA A 31 35.21 -39.92 28.14
CA ALA A 31 35.71 -38.75 27.39
C ALA A 31 34.60 -37.85 26.79
N PHE A 32 34.53 -36.55 27.09
CA PHE A 32 35.67 -35.62 27.10
C PHE A 32 35.58 -34.48 28.16
N THR A 33 35.43 -34.79 29.45
CA THR A 33 35.81 -33.85 30.52
C THR A 33 37.31 -33.91 30.80
N ALA A 34 38.12 -33.59 29.78
CA ALA A 34 39.58 -33.61 29.85
C ALA A 34 40.23 -32.56 28.94
N PHE A 35 39.65 -31.36 28.85
CA PHE A 35 40.39 -30.14 28.53
C PHE A 35 39.75 -28.92 29.20
N LEU A 36 39.81 -28.88 30.54
CA LEU A 36 39.94 -27.61 31.24
C LEU A 36 41.36 -27.07 30.97
N GLY A 37 41.60 -26.67 29.72
CA GLY A 37 42.62 -25.69 29.41
C GLY A 37 42.09 -24.35 29.88
N ILE A 38 42.73 -23.76 30.88
CA ILE A 38 42.37 -22.44 31.39
C ILE A 38 42.56 -21.43 30.25
N GLY A 39 41.46 -20.89 29.75
CA GLY A 39 41.43 -19.89 28.68
C GLY A 39 40.14 -19.10 28.79
N ASP A 40 40.24 -17.79 28.66
CA ASP A 40 39.11 -16.87 28.84
C ASP A 40 37.88 -17.31 28.03
N LEU A 41 36.79 -17.60 28.75
CA LEU A 41 35.45 -17.51 28.18
C LEU A 41 35.09 -16.03 28.03
N GLY A 42 35.78 -15.36 27.11
CA GLY A 42 35.34 -14.06 26.62
C GLY A 42 33.90 -14.21 26.13
N LEU A 43 33.04 -13.26 26.50
CA LEU A 43 31.69 -13.17 25.97
C LEU A 43 31.80 -13.03 24.44
N GLN A 44 31.66 -14.14 23.72
CA GLN A 44 31.38 -14.09 22.30
C GLN A 44 29.98 -13.51 22.17
N SER A 45 29.93 -12.24 21.82
CA SER A 45 28.72 -11.58 21.37
C SER A 45 28.11 -12.44 20.27
N LEU A 46 26.88 -12.90 20.49
CA LEU A 46 26.07 -13.43 19.40
C LEU A 46 26.09 -12.35 18.30
N PRO A 47 26.35 -12.71 17.03
CA PRO A 47 26.36 -11.73 15.96
C PRO A 47 25.00 -11.08 15.91
N GLN A 48 24.95 -9.81 16.33
CA GLN A 48 23.75 -8.99 16.30
C GLN A 48 23.28 -8.98 14.85
N ALA A 49 22.11 -9.55 14.59
CA ALA A 49 21.56 -9.62 13.25
C ALA A 49 21.48 -8.18 12.71
N LYS A 50 22.32 -7.86 11.73
CA LYS A 50 22.19 -6.61 11.00
C LYS A 50 20.83 -6.66 10.34
N ALA A 51 19.92 -5.78 10.76
CA ALA A 51 18.75 -5.49 9.96
C ALA A 51 19.25 -4.91 8.64
N ASP A 52 18.98 -5.59 7.53
CA ASP A 52 19.38 -5.13 6.21
C ASP A 52 18.60 -3.85 5.88
N SER A 53 19.28 -2.71 6.00
CA SER A 53 18.71 -1.40 5.68
C SER A 53 18.46 -1.28 4.18
N VAL A 54 17.22 -1.03 3.79
CA VAL A 54 16.83 -0.91 2.38
C VAL A 54 16.60 0.55 2.01
N THR A 55 17.11 0.97 0.85
CA THR A 55 16.75 2.25 0.23
C THR A 55 15.77 1.99 -0.89
N LEU A 56 14.62 2.65 -0.86
CA LEU A 56 13.62 2.64 -1.91
C LEU A 56 13.66 4.01 -2.61
N ASP A 57 13.95 4.02 -3.90
CA ASP A 57 14.08 5.26 -4.69
C ASP A 57 13.13 5.35 -5.89
N LYS A 58 12.33 4.29 -6.12
CA LYS A 58 11.20 4.29 -7.06
C LYS A 58 10.17 3.22 -6.74
N GLY A 59 9.00 3.33 -7.37
CA GLY A 59 7.94 2.31 -7.34
C GLY A 59 6.82 2.62 -6.36
N HIS A 60 5.80 1.76 -6.35
CA HIS A 60 4.67 1.85 -5.42
C HIS A 60 5.10 1.49 -3.99
N ILE A 61 4.66 2.31 -3.02
CA ILE A 61 4.97 2.17 -1.60
C ILE A 61 3.76 2.61 -0.79
N ASP A 62 3.22 1.74 0.07
CA ASP A 62 2.33 2.18 1.14
C ASP A 62 3.21 2.47 2.35
N ALA A 63 3.56 3.74 2.51
CA ALA A 63 4.39 4.18 3.62
C ALA A 63 3.72 3.82 4.94
N PHE A 64 2.41 4.07 5.07
CA PHE A 64 1.64 3.68 6.25
C PHE A 64 0.74 2.49 5.92
N HIS A 65 1.28 1.27 6.03
CA HIS A 65 0.49 0.06 5.93
C HIS A 65 -0.03 -0.33 7.32
N VAL A 66 -1.35 -0.25 7.53
CA VAL A 66 -2.01 -0.50 8.81
C VAL A 66 -2.85 -1.76 8.72
N THR A 67 -2.58 -2.72 9.63
CA THR A 67 -3.28 -4.00 9.68
C THR A 67 -3.78 -4.33 11.08
N SER A 68 -4.70 -5.30 11.17
CA SER A 68 -5.19 -5.83 12.44
C SER A 68 -5.23 -7.36 12.44
N SER A 69 -4.80 -7.96 13.55
CA SER A 69 -4.98 -9.39 13.84
C SER A 69 -6.12 -9.67 14.82
N GLY A 70 -6.93 -8.64 15.13
CA GLY A 70 -8.03 -8.69 16.09
C GLY A 70 -8.24 -7.35 16.80
N SER A 71 -9.42 -7.17 17.41
CA SER A 71 -9.71 -6.00 18.24
C SER A 71 -8.68 -5.84 19.36
N GLY A 72 -8.14 -4.63 19.54
CA GLY A 72 -6.99 -4.33 20.40
C GLY A 72 -5.63 -4.40 19.69
N ASN A 73 -5.49 -5.19 18.61
CA ASN A 73 -4.21 -5.44 17.94
C ASN A 73 -4.12 -4.65 16.62
N LEU A 74 -3.44 -3.50 16.64
CA LEU A 74 -3.06 -2.73 15.45
C LEU A 74 -1.57 -2.86 15.19
N LYS A 75 -1.20 -3.04 13.91
CA LYS A 75 0.19 -3.01 13.44
C LYS A 75 0.36 -1.92 12.39
N LEU A 76 1.48 -1.22 12.46
CA LEU A 76 1.92 -0.22 11.48
C LEU A 76 3.27 -0.69 10.92
N ASP A 77 3.33 -0.86 9.61
CA ASP A 77 4.51 -1.22 8.83
C ASP A 77 4.60 -0.32 7.57
N LEU A 78 5.53 -0.65 6.67
CA LEU A 78 5.55 -0.20 5.28
C LEU A 78 5.39 -1.40 4.35
N THR A 79 4.67 -1.27 3.24
CA THR A 79 4.67 -2.23 2.12
C THR A 79 5.24 -1.60 0.86
N GLU A 80 5.98 -2.37 0.07
CA GLU A 80 6.59 -1.93 -1.19
C GLU A 80 6.51 -2.99 -2.29
N ASP A 81 6.32 -2.52 -3.53
CA ASP A 81 6.38 -3.30 -4.77
C ASP A 81 7.68 -3.00 -5.56
N THR A 82 8.75 -2.54 -4.91
CA THR A 82 10.02 -2.20 -5.58
C THR A 82 10.96 -3.41 -5.70
N THR A 83 11.05 -4.23 -4.66
CA THR A 83 11.99 -5.38 -4.58
C THR A 83 11.32 -6.74 -4.77
N GLY A 84 10.00 -6.78 -4.66
CA GLY A 84 9.13 -7.94 -4.82
C GLY A 84 7.71 -7.45 -5.01
N SER A 85 6.69 -8.24 -4.66
CA SER A 85 5.32 -7.70 -4.56
C SER A 85 4.81 -7.72 -3.12
N HIS A 86 4.20 -6.60 -2.70
CA HIS A 86 3.68 -6.32 -1.35
C HIS A 86 4.66 -6.74 -0.23
N VAL A 87 5.94 -6.41 -0.39
CA VAL A 87 6.98 -6.78 0.58
C VAL A 87 6.83 -5.92 1.84
N ALA A 88 6.39 -6.53 2.93
CA ALA A 88 6.30 -5.86 4.22
C ALA A 88 7.69 -5.60 4.81
N ARG A 89 7.92 -4.37 5.29
CA ARG A 89 9.16 -3.88 5.89
C ARG A 89 8.87 -3.23 7.24
N ASP A 90 9.78 -3.39 8.20
CA ASP A 90 9.80 -2.45 9.34
C ASP A 90 10.40 -1.13 8.84
N PRO A 91 9.63 -0.01 8.85
CA PRO A 91 10.08 1.27 8.31
C PRO A 91 11.28 1.88 9.04
N ASN A 92 11.57 1.47 10.28
CA ASN A 92 12.79 1.87 10.98
C ASN A 92 14.08 1.46 10.23
N ASN A 93 13.98 0.46 9.35
CA ASN A 93 15.07 -0.06 8.53
C ASN A 93 14.96 0.35 7.04
N VAL A 94 14.05 1.28 6.70
CA VAL A 94 13.83 1.75 5.33
C VAL A 94 14.22 3.22 5.20
N THR A 95 14.92 3.55 4.11
CA THR A 95 15.13 4.93 3.66
C THR A 95 14.33 5.18 2.39
N LEU A 96 13.38 6.11 2.46
CA LEU A 96 12.62 6.61 1.32
C LEU A 96 13.42 7.73 0.65
N LYS A 97 14.01 7.44 -0.51
CA LYS A 97 14.85 8.39 -1.25
C LYS A 97 13.99 9.15 -2.26
N VAL A 98 14.03 10.48 -2.15
CA VAL A 98 13.46 11.42 -3.13
C VAL A 98 14.64 12.01 -3.89
N GLY A 99 14.76 11.71 -5.18
CA GLY A 99 15.89 12.18 -5.98
C GLY A 99 15.79 13.65 -6.40
N ALA A 100 16.86 14.16 -7.02
CA ALA A 100 16.92 15.53 -7.52
C ALA A 100 15.91 15.79 -8.65
N GLU A 101 15.60 14.74 -9.42
CA GLU A 101 14.59 14.66 -10.47
C GLU A 101 13.16 14.92 -10.00
N ALA A 102 12.90 14.90 -8.68
CA ALA A 102 11.61 15.30 -8.11
C ALA A 102 11.44 16.82 -7.96
N TYR A 103 12.50 17.62 -8.20
CA TYR A 103 12.42 19.07 -8.03
C TYR A 103 11.45 19.73 -9.03
N GLU A 104 10.46 20.44 -8.51
CA GLU A 104 9.34 21.01 -9.26
C GLU A 104 9.14 22.49 -8.89
N PRO A 105 9.66 23.43 -9.69
CA PRO A 105 9.47 24.87 -9.47
C PRO A 105 7.99 25.28 -9.35
N ARG A 106 7.10 24.65 -10.12
CA ARG A 106 5.67 25.00 -10.19
C ARG A 106 4.88 24.72 -8.91
N THR A 107 5.51 24.16 -7.87
CA THR A 107 4.90 24.10 -6.54
C THR A 107 4.81 25.46 -5.87
N GLU A 108 5.50 26.49 -6.38
CA GLU A 108 5.31 27.88 -5.96
C GLU A 108 3.92 28.43 -6.28
N ASP A 109 3.29 27.95 -7.37
CA ASP A 109 1.91 28.30 -7.75
C ASP A 109 0.85 27.55 -6.90
N VAL A 110 1.26 26.54 -6.12
CA VAL A 110 0.35 25.79 -5.24
C VAL A 110 0.11 26.61 -3.99
N SER A 111 -1.14 27.06 -3.82
CA SER A 111 -1.60 27.76 -2.61
C SER A 111 -1.24 26.95 -1.36
N GLU A 112 -0.91 27.63 -0.26
CA GLU A 112 -0.39 27.07 1.00
C GLU A 112 1.05 26.49 0.94
N VAL A 113 1.55 26.04 -0.22
CA VAL A 113 2.96 25.66 -0.41
C VAL A 113 3.83 26.91 -0.65
N GLY A 114 3.56 27.63 -1.76
CA GLY A 114 4.13 28.96 -2.05
C GLY A 114 5.64 29.01 -2.34
N VAL A 115 6.30 27.87 -2.53
CA VAL A 115 7.74 27.76 -2.86
C VAL A 115 8.00 26.58 -3.80
N PRO A 116 9.10 26.58 -4.58
CA PRO A 116 9.64 25.37 -5.22
C PRO A 116 9.94 24.27 -4.20
N THR A 117 9.70 23.00 -4.58
CA THR A 117 9.86 21.84 -3.69
C THR A 117 10.29 20.58 -4.45
N TYR A 118 10.67 19.54 -3.71
CA TYR A 118 10.80 18.18 -4.22
C TYR A 118 9.45 17.48 -4.14
N TYR A 119 8.82 17.29 -5.29
CA TYR A 119 7.42 16.93 -5.45
C TYR A 119 7.24 15.47 -5.89
N LEU A 120 6.45 14.72 -5.13
CA LEU A 120 5.98 13.38 -5.48
C LEU A 120 4.48 13.49 -5.82
N PRO A 121 4.06 13.34 -7.09
CA PRO A 121 2.65 13.41 -7.45
C PRO A 121 1.84 12.21 -6.94
N GLN A 122 0.55 12.41 -6.71
CA GLN A 122 -0.38 11.31 -6.44
C GLN A 122 -0.59 10.37 -7.63
N THR A 123 -0.16 10.76 -8.84
CA THR A 123 -0.11 9.90 -10.04
C THR A 123 1.27 9.27 -10.13
N GLN A 124 1.36 7.94 -10.23
CA GLN A 124 2.65 7.25 -10.29
C GLN A 124 3.54 7.78 -11.43
N GLN A 125 4.81 8.05 -11.14
CA GLN A 125 5.85 8.29 -12.14
C GLN A 125 6.94 7.22 -12.01
N GLU A 126 7.41 6.70 -13.14
CA GLU A 126 8.30 5.51 -13.20
C GLU A 126 9.63 5.67 -12.43
N ASN A 127 10.16 6.90 -12.39
CA ASN A 127 11.46 7.22 -11.78
C ASN A 127 11.35 7.79 -10.36
N LEU A 128 10.15 7.83 -9.77
CA LEU A 128 9.93 8.36 -8.41
C LEU A 128 9.38 7.28 -7.49
N ILE A 129 9.63 7.41 -6.19
CA ILE A 129 8.81 6.70 -5.20
C ILE A 129 7.38 7.24 -5.25
N TRP A 130 6.40 6.37 -5.10
CA TRP A 130 4.99 6.71 -5.12
C TRP A 130 4.34 6.34 -3.79
N PRO A 131 4.54 7.17 -2.75
CA PRO A 131 4.10 6.88 -1.38
C PRO A 131 2.60 7.08 -1.18
N GLY A 132 2.01 6.19 -0.39
CA GLY A 132 0.61 6.21 0.02
C GLY A 132 0.39 5.58 1.39
N TRP A 133 -0.83 5.14 1.64
CA TRP A 133 -1.19 4.31 2.79
C TRP A 133 -2.24 3.27 2.39
N ASP A 134 -2.11 2.07 2.96
CA ASP A 134 -3.10 1.00 2.88
C ASP A 134 -3.60 0.69 4.30
N THR A 135 -4.91 0.71 4.46
CA THR A 135 -5.64 0.42 5.70
C THR A 135 -6.67 -0.68 5.52
N GLN A 136 -6.72 -1.35 4.36
CA GLN A 136 -7.66 -2.42 4.06
C GLN A 136 -7.49 -3.61 5.02
N GLY A 137 -6.25 -3.88 5.45
CA GLY A 137 -5.92 -4.93 6.41
C GLY A 137 -6.42 -4.71 7.85
N VAL A 138 -7.12 -3.61 8.16
CA VAL A 138 -7.80 -3.43 9.45
C VAL A 138 -9.21 -4.02 9.50
N ALA A 139 -9.79 -4.33 8.33
CA ALA A 139 -11.08 -4.98 8.22
C ALA A 139 -10.98 -6.48 8.59
N PRO A 140 -12.00 -7.08 9.22
CA PRO A 140 -13.28 -6.50 9.63
C PRO A 140 -13.24 -5.84 11.02
N HIS A 141 -12.08 -5.76 11.67
CA HIS A 141 -11.95 -5.42 13.08
C HIS A 141 -12.17 -3.94 13.41
N TYR A 142 -11.83 -3.04 12.48
CA TYR A 142 -12.05 -1.60 12.60
C TYR A 142 -12.74 -1.03 11.36
N GLN A 143 -13.55 0.01 11.56
CA GLN A 143 -14.22 0.73 10.48
C GLN A 143 -13.41 1.93 9.96
N GLY A 144 -12.24 2.21 10.51
CA GLY A 144 -11.36 3.32 10.10
C GLY A 144 -10.19 3.46 11.06
N VAL A 145 -9.19 4.27 10.68
CA VAL A 145 -7.99 4.54 11.49
C VAL A 145 -7.59 6.00 11.42
N ASN A 146 -6.94 6.50 12.47
CA ASN A 146 -6.12 7.71 12.39
C ASN A 146 -4.64 7.32 12.30
N ILE A 147 -3.92 7.92 11.35
CA ILE A 147 -2.47 7.82 11.22
C ILE A 147 -1.88 9.12 11.78
N ASN A 148 -1.26 9.06 12.95
CA ASN A 148 -0.86 10.24 13.73
C ASN A 148 0.65 10.49 13.58
N PHE A 149 1.03 11.71 13.24
CA PHE A 149 2.42 12.16 13.15
C PHE A 149 2.86 12.68 14.52
N ASN A 150 3.35 11.79 15.39
CA ASN A 150 3.78 12.12 16.75
C ASN A 150 4.96 13.10 16.77
N ARG A 151 5.89 12.96 15.82
CA ARG A 151 7.00 13.89 15.60
C ARG A 151 7.31 13.98 14.11
N VAL A 152 7.53 15.20 13.63
CA VAL A 152 8.06 15.50 12.29
C VAL A 152 9.25 16.43 12.46
N CYS A 153 10.36 16.11 11.81
CA CYS A 153 11.53 16.99 11.75
C CYS A 153 12.26 16.85 10.42
N GLY A 154 13.02 17.89 10.05
CA GLY A 154 13.83 17.95 8.84
C GLY A 154 14.33 19.37 8.55
N PRO A 155 15.03 19.56 7.41
CA PRO A 155 15.57 20.85 6.99
C PRO A 155 14.51 21.80 6.39
N GLY A 156 13.34 21.29 6.01
CA GLY A 156 12.25 22.03 5.36
C GLY A 156 10.89 21.74 5.98
N ARG A 157 9.85 22.45 5.54
CA ARG A 157 8.45 22.02 5.71
C ARG A 157 8.17 20.84 4.77
N VAL A 158 7.17 20.04 5.13
CA VAL A 158 6.65 18.94 4.31
C VAL A 158 5.16 19.16 4.13
N PHE A 159 4.66 18.96 2.91
CA PHE A 159 3.24 19.12 2.58
C PHE A 159 2.68 17.83 2.00
N MET A 160 1.40 17.57 2.27
CA MET A 160 0.65 16.43 1.78
C MET A 160 -0.81 16.81 1.49
N TRP A 161 -1.26 16.60 0.26
CA TRP A 161 -2.63 16.90 -0.17
C TRP A 161 -3.10 15.96 -1.26
N SER A 162 -4.42 15.88 -1.46
CA SER A 162 -5.02 15.21 -2.61
C SER A 162 -5.52 16.23 -3.63
N GLN A 163 -5.65 15.80 -4.88
CA GLN A 163 -6.25 16.55 -5.96
C GLN A 163 -7.45 15.77 -6.48
N VAL A 164 -8.62 16.42 -6.49
CA VAL A 164 -9.88 15.85 -6.99
C VAL A 164 -10.47 16.83 -7.99
N ASN A 165 -10.68 16.40 -9.24
CA ASN A 165 -11.16 17.25 -10.35
C ASN A 165 -10.33 18.55 -10.54
N GLY A 166 -9.01 18.47 -10.37
CA GLY A 166 -8.09 19.61 -10.46
C GLY A 166 -8.20 20.62 -9.29
N ARG A 167 -8.86 20.26 -8.19
CA ARG A 167 -8.90 21.04 -6.94
C ARG A 167 -8.09 20.36 -5.86
N MET A 168 -7.27 21.13 -5.14
CA MET A 168 -6.61 20.68 -3.92
C MET A 168 -7.64 20.39 -2.82
N ALA A 169 -7.42 19.31 -2.07
CA ALA A 169 -8.17 18.95 -0.88
C ALA A 169 -7.19 18.46 0.21
N PRO A 170 -7.23 19.04 1.43
CA PRO A 170 -6.35 18.66 2.52
C PRO A 170 -6.62 17.23 2.99
N LEU A 171 -5.56 16.57 3.45
CA LEU A 171 -5.58 15.19 3.96
C LEU A 171 -5.31 15.10 5.47
N LEU A 172 -4.89 16.22 6.08
CA LEU A 172 -4.55 16.31 7.49
C LEU A 172 -5.65 17.05 8.27
N THR A 173 -5.65 16.87 9.58
CA THR A 173 -6.53 17.58 10.52
C THR A 173 -6.39 19.10 10.51
N ASP A 174 -5.25 19.65 10.06
CA ASP A 174 -4.96 21.08 10.06
C ASP A 174 -4.18 21.47 8.78
N GLY A 175 -4.91 21.60 7.67
CA GLY A 175 -4.39 22.03 6.37
C GLY A 175 -3.63 20.95 5.59
N ILE A 176 -2.62 21.36 4.82
CA ILE A 176 -1.77 20.47 4.01
C ILE A 176 -0.36 20.24 4.59
N GLU A 177 0.07 20.99 5.60
CA GLU A 177 1.45 20.89 6.12
C GLU A 177 1.58 19.76 7.17
N VAL A 178 2.50 18.83 6.94
CA VAL A 178 2.75 17.66 7.79
C VAL A 178 3.56 18.09 9.01
N LYS A 179 2.88 18.31 10.15
CA LYS A 179 3.48 18.73 11.43
C LYS A 179 3.37 17.68 12.52
N SER A 180 4.19 17.82 13.55
CA SER A 180 4.05 17.07 14.81
C SER A 180 2.68 17.39 15.43
N GLY A 181 1.87 16.36 15.69
CA GLY A 181 0.50 16.47 16.21
C GLY A 181 -0.60 16.36 15.14
N ASN A 182 -0.28 16.45 13.84
CA ASN A 182 -1.26 16.25 12.77
C ASN A 182 -1.62 14.76 12.62
N SER A 183 -2.79 14.46 12.06
CA SER A 183 -3.15 13.10 11.65
C SER A 183 -3.90 13.05 10.32
N ILE A 184 -3.79 11.91 9.63
CA ILE A 184 -4.69 11.51 8.54
C ILE A 184 -5.86 10.77 9.19
N ASN A 185 -7.10 11.18 8.90
CA ASN A 185 -8.29 10.45 9.32
C ASN A 185 -8.83 9.59 8.17
N GLN A 186 -8.48 8.31 8.18
CA GLN A 186 -8.93 7.33 7.20
C GLN A 186 -10.22 6.65 7.70
N SER A 187 -11.35 7.32 7.49
CA SER A 187 -12.69 6.96 8.01
C SER A 187 -13.32 5.64 7.49
N TYR A 188 -12.64 4.93 6.59
CA TYR A 188 -13.00 3.59 6.09
C TYR A 188 -11.74 2.85 5.61
N PRO A 189 -11.69 1.50 5.67
CA PRO A 189 -10.59 0.73 5.11
C PRO A 189 -10.38 1.05 3.62
N SER A 190 -9.21 1.59 3.29
CA SER A 190 -8.92 2.20 2.01
C SER A 190 -7.43 2.13 1.70
N HIS A 191 -7.11 2.11 0.41
CA HIS A 191 -5.78 2.34 -0.13
C HIS A 191 -5.78 3.71 -0.81
N VAL A 192 -4.75 4.53 -0.58
CA VAL A 192 -4.70 5.94 -1.02
C VAL A 192 -3.28 6.39 -1.36
N HIS A 193 -3.13 7.11 -2.47
CA HIS A 193 -1.93 7.91 -2.77
C HIS A 193 -2.23 9.41 -2.67
N ALA A 194 -1.21 10.17 -2.27
CA ALA A 194 -1.29 11.61 -2.08
C ALA A 194 -0.15 12.31 -2.84
N ASN A 195 -0.30 13.61 -3.05
CA ASN A 195 0.82 14.44 -3.48
C ASN A 195 1.64 14.78 -2.24
N TRP A 196 2.95 14.67 -2.32
CA TRP A 196 3.88 15.09 -1.28
C TRP A 196 4.82 16.16 -1.83
N ALA A 197 5.21 17.12 -0.99
CA ALA A 197 6.22 18.11 -1.33
C ALA A 197 7.17 18.34 -0.14
N PHE A 198 8.48 18.31 -0.40
CA PHE A 198 9.51 18.61 0.59
C PHE A 198 10.22 19.91 0.22
N GLU A 199 10.24 20.90 1.11
CA GLU A 199 10.75 22.25 0.81
C GLU A 199 12.28 22.34 0.66
N ARG A 200 13.02 21.40 1.27
CA ARG A 200 14.49 21.39 1.26
C ARG A 200 15.07 20.00 1.00
N PRO A 201 16.27 19.92 0.40
CA PRO A 201 17.03 18.69 0.39
C PRO A 201 17.59 18.37 1.79
N GLY A 202 17.85 17.09 2.05
CA GLY A 202 18.37 16.57 3.31
C GLY A 202 17.50 15.46 3.91
N ARG A 203 17.76 15.13 5.19
CA ARG A 203 17.07 14.04 5.89
C ARG A 203 15.89 14.55 6.70
N TYR A 204 14.74 13.92 6.52
CA TYR A 204 13.54 14.11 7.35
C TYR A 204 13.27 12.83 8.14
N SER A 205 12.71 12.99 9.34
CA SER A 205 12.29 11.89 10.22
C SER A 205 10.85 12.13 10.67
N MET A 206 10.01 11.11 10.51
CA MET A 206 8.61 11.14 10.95
C MET A 206 8.35 9.96 11.89
N GLN A 207 8.03 10.24 13.15
CA GLN A 207 7.56 9.23 14.10
C GLN A 207 6.04 9.13 13.99
N VAL A 208 5.52 7.97 13.60
CA VAL A 208 4.10 7.77 13.26
C VAL A 208 3.47 6.65 14.07
N GLN A 209 2.21 6.81 14.47
CA GLN A 209 1.42 5.80 15.19
C GLN A 209 0.00 5.70 14.62
N ALA A 210 -0.45 4.49 14.30
CA ALA A 210 -1.84 4.22 13.94
C ALA A 210 -2.71 4.00 15.18
N THR A 211 -3.95 4.50 15.15
CA THR A 211 -4.93 4.34 16.25
C THR A 211 -6.35 4.14 15.73
N ALA A 212 -7.12 3.25 16.34
CA ALA A 212 -8.54 3.03 16.07
C ALA A 212 -9.25 2.49 17.31
N ASP A 213 -10.44 3.02 17.63
CA ASP A 213 -11.30 2.58 18.74
C ASP A 213 -10.58 2.32 20.08
N GLY A 214 -9.59 3.15 20.40
CA GLY A 214 -8.76 3.06 21.61
C GLY A 214 -7.51 2.16 21.49
N ALA A 215 -7.44 1.29 20.48
CA ALA A 215 -6.23 0.55 20.15
C ALA A 215 -5.16 1.47 19.53
N LYS A 216 -3.89 1.08 19.70
CA LYS A 216 -2.72 1.80 19.17
C LYS A 216 -1.69 0.81 18.62
N SER A 217 -1.02 1.17 17.52
CA SER A 217 0.19 0.47 17.08
C SER A 217 1.41 0.86 17.91
N GLU A 218 2.53 0.17 17.68
CA GLU A 218 3.87 0.73 17.97
C GLU A 218 4.05 2.09 17.27
N VAL A 219 4.93 2.93 17.82
CA VAL A 219 5.45 4.10 17.11
C VAL A 219 6.56 3.63 16.16
N LYS A 220 6.50 4.04 14.89
CA LYS A 220 7.47 3.68 13.86
C LYS A 220 8.15 4.94 13.30
N THR A 221 9.45 4.87 13.04
CA THR A 221 10.22 5.98 12.45
C THR A 221 10.35 5.80 10.95
N TYR A 222 9.90 6.79 10.19
CA TYR A 222 10.01 6.87 8.73
C TYR A 222 11.11 7.85 8.35
N THR A 223 12.17 7.33 7.73
CA THR A 223 13.30 8.13 7.24
C THR A 223 13.09 8.49 5.77
N TRP A 224 13.10 9.78 5.46
CA TRP A 224 13.14 10.29 4.09
C TRP A 224 14.48 10.98 3.84
N VAL A 225 15.06 10.79 2.65
CA VAL A 225 16.29 11.44 2.21
C VAL A 225 16.03 12.11 0.86
N VAL A 226 15.97 13.43 0.88
CA VAL A 226 15.71 14.28 -0.28
C VAL A 226 17.04 14.76 -0.87
N GLY A 227 17.31 14.44 -2.13
CA GLY A 227 18.55 14.78 -2.82
C GLY A 227 18.57 16.23 -3.30
N LYS A 228 19.71 16.91 -3.19
CA LYS A 228 19.89 18.27 -3.72
C LYS A 228 19.76 18.31 -5.24
N SER A 229 19.12 19.36 -5.75
CA SER A 229 19.00 19.65 -7.19
C SER A 229 19.85 20.86 -7.51
N ASP A 230 20.55 20.85 -8.65
CA ASP A 230 21.32 22.00 -9.14
C ASP A 230 20.42 23.18 -9.57
N GLN A 231 19.10 22.96 -9.65
CA GLN A 231 18.08 23.98 -9.94
C GLN A 231 17.46 24.60 -8.68
N ASP A 232 17.76 24.08 -7.49
CA ASP A 232 17.34 24.68 -6.22
C ASP A 232 18.41 25.66 -5.71
N GLU A 233 18.29 26.92 -6.12
CA GLU A 233 19.15 28.02 -5.64
C GLU A 233 19.04 28.23 -4.12
N ASN A 234 17.98 27.74 -3.48
CA ASN A 234 17.71 27.90 -2.06
C ASN A 234 18.07 26.65 -1.23
N ALA A 235 18.60 25.59 -1.85
CA ALA A 235 18.87 24.29 -1.23
C ALA A 235 19.68 24.34 0.08
N ASP A 236 20.62 25.28 0.18
CA ASP A 236 21.50 25.43 1.35
C ASP A 236 20.97 26.44 2.39
N GLN A 237 19.83 27.09 2.12
CA GLN A 237 19.22 28.08 3.01
C GLN A 237 18.32 27.38 4.05
N PRO A 238 18.31 27.80 5.33
CA PRO A 238 17.34 27.28 6.28
C PRO A 238 15.91 27.62 5.81
N ALA A 239 15.00 26.65 5.90
CA ALA A 239 13.58 26.93 5.69
C ALA A 239 12.95 27.55 6.95
N GLU A 240 12.10 28.55 6.76
CA GLU A 240 11.31 29.13 7.84
C GLU A 240 10.18 28.16 8.25
N GLY A 241 9.93 28.02 9.55
CA GLY A 241 8.92 27.10 10.08
C GLY A 241 9.33 25.61 10.13
N ALA A 242 10.45 25.22 9.52
CA ALA A 242 10.99 23.86 9.65
C ALA A 242 11.38 23.53 11.10
N THR A 243 11.16 22.28 11.51
CA THR A 243 11.57 21.76 12.83
C THR A 243 12.84 20.92 12.67
N PRO A 244 14.01 21.37 13.16
CA PRO A 244 15.24 20.59 13.06
C PRO A 244 15.13 19.24 13.79
N CYS A 245 15.84 18.23 13.28
CA CYS A 245 15.96 16.93 13.95
C CYS A 245 17.03 17.00 15.05
N GLY A 246 16.71 16.43 16.22
CA GLY A 246 17.67 16.18 17.29
C GLY A 246 18.37 14.83 17.12
N SER A 247 19.31 14.52 18.02
CA SER A 247 20.02 13.23 18.03
C SER A 247 19.09 12.02 18.24
N GLU A 248 18.01 12.21 18.97
CA GLU A 248 16.98 11.20 19.25
C GLU A 248 16.15 10.86 18.00
N ASP A 249 16.03 11.78 17.04
CA ASP A 249 15.28 11.58 15.79
C ASP A 249 16.07 10.81 14.72
N ALA A 250 17.37 10.60 14.95
CA ALA A 250 18.30 9.91 14.06
C ALA A 250 18.56 8.44 14.44
N ALA A 251 18.22 8.03 15.68
CA ALA A 251 18.27 6.65 16.12
C ALA A 251 16.88 6.02 16.00
N GLY A 252 16.74 4.96 15.20
CA GLY A 252 15.45 4.26 15.00
C GLY A 252 14.80 3.86 16.33
N GLY A 253 13.48 4.04 16.42
CA GLY A 253 12.76 4.12 17.69
C GLY A 253 12.95 2.93 18.63
N GLY A 254 13.75 3.13 19.68
CA GLY A 254 13.95 2.21 20.80
C GLY A 254 13.72 2.89 22.16
N GLY A 255 12.60 3.61 22.30
CA GLY A 255 12.30 4.44 23.47
C GLY A 255 11.17 3.86 24.33
N SER A 256 11.53 3.15 25.41
CA SER A 256 10.60 2.92 26.53
C SER A 256 10.47 4.21 27.33
N ALA A 257 9.25 4.57 27.73
CA ALA A 257 9.02 5.74 28.55
C ALA A 257 9.48 5.53 30.00
N ASP A 258 10.29 6.46 30.53
CA ASP A 258 10.13 6.94 31.91
C ASP A 258 10.67 8.38 32.04
N GLY A 259 10.16 9.13 33.01
CA GLY A 259 10.46 10.56 33.20
C GLY A 259 11.52 10.84 34.27
N GLY A 260 12.33 11.88 34.08
CA GLY A 260 13.29 12.33 35.09
C GLY A 260 13.89 13.70 34.75
N SER A 261 13.54 14.72 35.52
CA SER A 261 14.05 16.09 35.36
C SER A 261 15.24 16.35 36.27
N THR A 262 16.34 16.90 35.74
CA THR A 262 17.30 17.71 36.54
C THR A 262 18.10 18.70 35.69
N SER A 263 18.59 19.76 36.33
CA SER A 263 19.13 20.98 35.72
C SER A 263 20.62 21.25 36.03
N GLY A 264 21.30 21.96 35.11
CA GLY A 264 22.57 22.66 35.33
C GLY A 264 23.80 21.97 34.70
N GLY A 265 24.83 22.68 34.21
CA GLY A 265 25.03 24.12 34.01
C GLY A 265 26.53 24.50 33.92
N ALA A 266 26.89 25.51 33.10
CA ALA A 266 28.23 26.16 33.01
C ALA A 266 29.40 25.28 32.43
N THR A 267 30.49 25.75 31.79
CA THR A 267 30.99 27.10 31.36
C THR A 267 32.20 26.95 30.40
N GLY A 268 32.54 28.00 29.62
CA GLY A 268 33.86 28.22 28.96
C GLY A 268 33.79 28.36 27.43
N ALA A 269 33.95 29.55 26.81
CA ALA A 269 35.18 30.36 26.61
C ALA A 269 36.22 29.68 25.68
N THR A 270 36.85 30.29 24.68
CA THR A 270 36.98 31.70 24.24
C THR A 270 37.58 31.75 22.81
N GLY A 271 37.44 32.85 22.06
CA GLY A 271 38.29 33.07 20.87
C GLY A 271 37.74 34.06 19.84
N ALA A 272 38.07 35.34 19.99
CA ALA A 272 37.78 36.37 18.97
C ALA A 272 39.09 37.03 18.50
N SER A 273 39.21 37.32 17.20
CA SER A 273 40.08 38.39 16.71
C SER A 273 39.53 39.01 15.43
N SER A 274 39.43 40.33 15.46
CA SER A 274 39.05 41.19 14.33
C SER A 274 40.28 41.62 13.52
N ALA A 275 40.12 41.84 12.22
CA ALA A 275 40.92 42.83 11.50
C ALA A 275 40.10 43.47 10.37
N GLN A 276 40.18 44.79 10.27
CA GLN A 276 39.38 45.64 9.39
C GLN A 276 40.32 46.35 8.41
N GLY A 277 39.96 46.44 7.12
CA GLY A 277 40.82 46.99 6.07
C GLY A 277 40.04 47.67 4.94
N THR A 278 39.80 48.97 5.09
CA THR A 278 39.14 49.83 4.10
C THR A 278 40.10 50.27 2.98
N SER A 279 39.62 50.43 1.73
CA SER A 279 39.32 51.76 1.14
C SER A 279 39.20 51.83 -0.41
N ASN A 280 38.41 52.83 -0.85
CA ASN A 280 38.45 53.57 -2.12
C ASN A 280 38.16 52.94 -3.51
N LYS A 281 36.88 53.05 -3.90
CA LYS A 281 36.38 54.01 -4.93
C LYS A 281 37.29 54.37 -6.12
N SER A 282 36.78 54.13 -7.34
CA SER A 282 36.87 55.09 -8.46
C SER A 282 35.70 54.93 -9.44
N THR A 283 35.30 56.05 -10.04
CA THR A 283 34.11 56.26 -10.89
C THR A 283 34.47 56.43 -12.36
N SER A 284 33.60 56.03 -13.31
CA SER A 284 32.90 57.00 -14.20
C SER A 284 32.07 56.37 -15.35
N ASN A 285 30.85 56.91 -15.50
CA ASN A 285 30.04 57.18 -16.71
C ASN A 285 30.25 56.40 -18.03
N GLY A 286 29.12 55.95 -18.60
CA GLY A 286 28.94 55.61 -20.02
C GLY A 286 27.47 55.56 -20.42
N LYS A 287 26.82 56.72 -20.60
CA LYS A 287 25.39 56.85 -20.93
C LYS A 287 25.20 57.04 -22.43
N SER A 288 24.44 56.17 -23.10
CA SER A 288 23.68 56.56 -24.30
C SER A 288 22.51 55.63 -24.61
N SER A 289 21.42 56.22 -25.07
CA SER A 289 20.20 55.57 -25.55
C SER A 289 20.10 55.72 -27.07
N SER A 290 19.70 54.68 -27.79
CA SER A 290 19.03 54.89 -29.08
C SER A 290 18.06 53.75 -29.40
N ASN A 291 16.86 54.14 -29.81
CA ASN A 291 15.74 53.29 -30.18
C ASN A 291 15.78 53.02 -31.69
N SER A 292 15.56 51.79 -32.16
CA SER A 292 15.21 51.54 -33.56
C SER A 292 14.35 50.28 -33.74
N THR A 293 13.15 50.50 -34.25
CA THR A 293 12.18 49.46 -34.59
C THR A 293 12.45 48.94 -36.02
N SER A 294 12.39 47.63 -36.25
CA SER A 294 12.04 47.13 -37.60
C SER A 294 11.34 45.77 -37.55
N ASN A 295 10.17 45.72 -38.18
CA ASN A 295 9.48 44.46 -38.50
C ASN A 295 10.24 43.72 -39.60
N LYS A 296 10.33 42.39 -39.51
CA LYS A 296 10.10 41.55 -40.69
C LYS A 296 9.62 40.14 -40.33
N LYS A 297 8.88 39.58 -41.28
CA LYS A 297 8.01 38.41 -41.18
C LYS A 297 8.61 37.29 -42.03
N SER A 298 8.33 36.04 -41.60
CA SER A 298 8.06 34.87 -42.47
C SER A 298 9.07 33.69 -42.48
N ALA A 299 8.52 32.55 -42.05
CA ALA A 299 8.55 31.22 -42.67
C ALA A 299 9.76 30.26 -42.56
N SER A 300 9.40 29.00 -42.28
CA SER A 300 10.10 27.73 -42.53
C SER A 300 11.40 27.48 -41.74
N THR A 301 11.75 26.24 -41.35
CA THR A 301 11.30 24.94 -41.88
C THR A 301 11.18 23.90 -40.76
N ALA A 302 10.06 23.16 -40.71
CA ALA A 302 9.98 21.93 -39.92
C ALA A 302 10.40 20.73 -40.79
N SER A 303 11.26 19.88 -40.25
CA SER A 303 11.57 18.55 -40.77
C SER A 303 11.64 17.60 -39.56
N GLY A 304 11.03 16.41 -39.55
CA GLY A 304 10.40 15.71 -40.65
C GLY A 304 10.97 14.31 -40.81
N ASN A 305 10.68 13.42 -39.87
CA ASN A 305 10.94 11.99 -40.07
C ASN A 305 9.77 11.15 -39.55
N SER A 306 8.76 11.00 -40.41
CA SER A 306 7.64 10.09 -40.22
C SER A 306 7.85 8.87 -41.11
N THR A 307 8.32 7.77 -40.54
CA THR A 307 8.48 6.51 -41.29
C THR A 307 7.15 5.80 -41.40
N SER A 308 6.47 5.96 -42.52
CA SER A 308 5.26 5.21 -42.86
C SER A 308 5.61 3.75 -43.21
N SER A 309 4.92 2.79 -42.59
CA SER A 309 4.74 1.45 -43.15
C SER A 309 3.26 1.16 -43.41
N THR A 310 3.01 0.70 -44.62
CA THR A 310 1.76 0.67 -45.39
C THR A 310 0.58 -0.05 -44.73
N SER A 311 -0.61 0.42 -45.10
CA SER A 311 -1.94 0.01 -44.63
C SER A 311 -2.44 -1.38 -45.08
N SER A 312 -3.51 -1.82 -44.39
CA SER A 312 -4.61 -2.67 -44.86
C SER A 312 -4.54 -4.18 -44.64
N ALA A 313 -5.16 -4.61 -43.54
CA ALA A 313 -6.12 -5.70 -43.56
C ALA A 313 -7.32 -5.32 -42.68
N ASN A 314 -8.47 -5.05 -43.29
CA ASN A 314 -9.71 -4.71 -42.58
C ASN A 314 -10.30 -6.00 -42.00
N GLY A 315 -10.38 -6.12 -40.67
CA GLY A 315 -10.83 -7.34 -40.01
C GLY A 315 -11.32 -7.07 -38.59
N LYS A 316 -12.64 -6.95 -38.41
CA LYS A 316 -13.28 -7.14 -37.10
C LYS A 316 -13.12 -8.62 -36.70
N SER A 317 -12.06 -8.92 -35.97
CA SER A 317 -11.98 -10.15 -35.19
C SER A 317 -12.27 -9.80 -33.74
N GLU A 318 -13.47 -10.17 -33.27
CA GLU A 318 -13.76 -10.21 -31.84
C GLU A 318 -12.86 -11.30 -31.24
N GLY A 319 -11.77 -10.88 -30.62
CA GLY A 319 -10.75 -11.81 -30.13
C GLY A 319 -11.33 -12.73 -29.07
N SER A 320 -11.46 -14.02 -29.39
CA SER A 320 -11.42 -15.05 -28.35
C SER A 320 -9.96 -15.29 -27.99
N ALA A 321 -9.65 -15.46 -26.71
CA ALA A 321 -8.32 -15.85 -26.28
C ALA A 321 -8.03 -17.28 -26.77
N THR A 322 -7.18 -17.44 -27.78
CA THR A 322 -6.75 -18.76 -28.27
C THR A 322 -5.46 -19.18 -27.58
N CYS A 323 -5.57 -20.02 -26.55
CA CYS A 323 -4.44 -20.67 -25.89
C CYS A 323 -4.53 -22.20 -26.04
N LYS A 324 -3.37 -22.84 -26.07
CA LYS A 324 -3.25 -24.31 -26.04
C LYS A 324 -2.77 -24.74 -24.67
N LYS A 325 -3.29 -25.85 -24.16
CA LYS A 325 -2.74 -26.49 -22.96
C LYS A 325 -1.25 -26.81 -23.18
N GLY A 326 -0.42 -26.46 -22.20
CA GLY A 326 1.04 -26.55 -22.25
C GLY A 326 1.76 -25.30 -22.79
N GLU A 327 1.09 -24.39 -23.50
CA GLU A 327 1.67 -23.09 -23.89
C GLU A 327 1.35 -22.01 -22.85
N PRO A 328 2.33 -21.23 -22.35
CA PRO A 328 2.06 -20.08 -21.51
C PRO A 328 1.16 -19.06 -22.21
N ALA A 329 0.05 -18.72 -21.57
CA ALA A 329 -0.93 -17.75 -22.04
C ALA A 329 -1.30 -16.76 -20.94
N LEU A 330 -1.64 -15.54 -21.34
CA LEU A 330 -2.11 -14.50 -20.44
C LEU A 330 -3.58 -14.77 -20.11
N ARG A 331 -3.94 -14.74 -18.83
CA ARG A 331 -5.34 -14.84 -18.38
C ARG A 331 -5.70 -13.58 -17.57
N PRO A 332 -6.56 -12.71 -18.11
CA PRO A 332 -7.04 -11.54 -17.39
C PRO A 332 -7.88 -11.91 -16.16
N LEU A 333 -7.61 -11.22 -15.05
CA LEU A 333 -8.24 -11.43 -13.75
C LEU A 333 -8.51 -10.07 -13.10
N ILE A 334 -9.32 -10.08 -12.04
CA ILE A 334 -9.49 -8.93 -11.16
C ILE A 334 -9.01 -9.33 -9.77
N LYS A 335 -8.08 -8.58 -9.19
CA LYS A 335 -7.74 -8.64 -7.77
C LYS A 335 -8.88 -7.98 -6.99
N ASP A 336 -9.54 -8.71 -6.10
CA ASP A 336 -10.67 -8.23 -5.29
C ASP A 336 -10.21 -8.17 -3.82
N ASP A 337 -9.88 -6.97 -3.35
CA ASP A 337 -9.26 -6.73 -2.04
C ASP A 337 -10.29 -6.42 -0.94
N ARG A 338 -11.57 -6.72 -1.19
CA ARG A 338 -12.65 -6.64 -0.16
C ARG A 338 -12.51 -7.69 0.95
N GLN A 339 -11.63 -8.67 0.76
CA GLN A 339 -11.27 -9.69 1.73
C GLN A 339 -9.75 -9.76 1.82
N GLN A 340 -9.24 -10.18 2.97
CA GLN A 340 -7.82 -10.32 3.22
C GLN A 340 -7.53 -11.78 3.62
N PRO A 341 -6.65 -12.50 2.89
CA PRO A 341 -5.91 -12.06 1.69
C PRO A 341 -6.83 -11.82 0.48
N ALA A 342 -6.34 -10.98 -0.43
CA ALA A 342 -6.94 -10.65 -1.72
C ALA A 342 -7.42 -11.89 -2.51
N LYS A 343 -8.57 -11.77 -3.19
CA LYS A 343 -9.09 -12.83 -4.07
C LYS A 343 -8.95 -12.46 -5.53
N TRP A 344 -8.24 -13.27 -6.31
CA TRP A 344 -8.27 -13.15 -7.77
C TRP A 344 -9.54 -13.80 -8.34
N THR A 345 -10.29 -13.05 -9.17
CA THR A 345 -11.58 -13.47 -9.73
C THR A 345 -11.66 -13.23 -11.24
N LYS A 346 -12.52 -13.97 -11.94
CA LYS A 346 -12.73 -13.78 -13.38
C LYS A 346 -13.51 -12.48 -13.64
N PRO A 347 -13.16 -11.65 -14.64
CA PRO A 347 -13.83 -10.37 -14.92
C PRO A 347 -15.36 -10.46 -15.05
N GLY A 348 -15.87 -11.50 -15.72
CA GLY A 348 -17.31 -11.74 -15.88
C GLY A 348 -18.06 -12.13 -14.59
N ALA A 349 -17.38 -12.35 -13.47
CA ALA A 349 -18.00 -12.57 -12.16
C ALA A 349 -18.33 -11.26 -11.42
N LEU A 350 -17.82 -10.11 -11.89
CA LEU A 350 -18.06 -8.80 -11.29
C LEU A 350 -18.90 -7.90 -12.21
N ASN A 351 -19.82 -7.17 -11.59
CA ASN A 351 -20.58 -6.07 -12.17
C ASN A 351 -20.40 -4.86 -11.24
N PHE A 352 -19.70 -3.84 -11.74
CA PHE A 352 -19.37 -2.64 -11.01
C PHE A 352 -20.56 -1.68 -10.96
N GLY A 353 -21.17 -1.50 -9.78
CA GLY A 353 -22.30 -0.58 -9.62
C GLY A 353 -21.84 0.83 -9.30
N LEU A 354 -22.18 1.80 -10.15
CA LEU A 354 -21.93 3.22 -9.91
C LEU A 354 -23.23 3.88 -9.45
N GLY A 355 -23.48 3.81 -8.15
CA GLY A 355 -24.67 4.36 -7.50
C GLY A 355 -24.67 5.89 -7.38
N SER A 356 -25.44 6.43 -6.42
CA SER A 356 -25.49 7.86 -6.15
C SER A 356 -24.16 8.45 -5.71
N ALA A 357 -23.33 7.71 -4.95
CA ALA A 357 -22.02 8.16 -4.50
C ALA A 357 -21.02 8.42 -5.64
N ALA A 358 -21.18 7.72 -6.78
CA ALA A 358 -20.37 7.94 -7.97
C ALA A 358 -20.85 9.13 -8.82
N LYS A 359 -22.03 9.72 -8.51
CA LYS A 359 -22.62 10.77 -9.34
C LYS A 359 -21.90 12.10 -9.09
N THR A 360 -21.38 12.70 -10.16
CA THR A 360 -20.68 13.99 -10.15
C THR A 360 -21.32 14.98 -11.13
N ASN A 361 -21.05 16.27 -10.95
CA ASN A 361 -21.42 17.31 -11.90
C ASN A 361 -20.17 17.97 -12.47
N LEU A 362 -19.83 17.63 -13.71
CA LEU A 362 -18.66 18.11 -14.42
C LEU A 362 -18.85 19.58 -14.83
N PRO A 363 -17.97 20.51 -14.40
CA PRO A 363 -18.07 21.93 -14.78
C PRO A 363 -17.69 22.18 -16.24
N GLN A 364 -16.99 21.24 -16.87
CA GLN A 364 -16.54 21.27 -18.26
C GLN A 364 -16.55 19.85 -18.84
N ALA A 365 -16.39 19.70 -20.15
CA ALA A 365 -16.31 18.39 -20.79
C ALA A 365 -14.98 17.67 -20.46
N LEU A 366 -15.04 16.34 -20.36
CA LEU A 366 -13.89 15.46 -20.19
C LEU A 366 -13.84 14.48 -21.37
N GLY A 367 -13.02 14.80 -22.37
CA GLY A 367 -12.94 14.04 -23.61
C GLY A 367 -14.31 13.93 -24.31
N PRO A 368 -14.85 12.72 -24.58
CA PRO A 368 -16.15 12.53 -25.19
C PRO A 368 -17.34 12.72 -24.21
N VAL A 369 -17.08 12.91 -22.91
CA VAL A 369 -18.14 13.15 -21.90
C VAL A 369 -18.35 14.66 -21.78
N GLY A 370 -19.58 15.12 -22.09
CA GLY A 370 -19.94 16.54 -21.96
C GLY A 370 -20.01 17.03 -20.51
N ALA A 371 -20.07 18.36 -20.34
CA ALA A 371 -20.32 18.98 -19.04
C ALA A 371 -21.72 18.62 -18.48
N GLY A 372 -21.91 18.74 -17.17
CA GLY A 372 -23.13 18.39 -16.45
C GLY A 372 -23.03 17.07 -15.69
N THR A 373 -24.17 16.40 -15.49
CA THR A 373 -24.21 15.14 -14.71
C THR A 373 -23.45 14.01 -15.39
N ALA A 374 -22.56 13.37 -14.65
CA ALA A 374 -21.85 12.15 -15.02
C ALA A 374 -21.74 11.21 -13.81
N TRP A 375 -21.20 10.01 -14.03
CA TRP A 375 -20.81 9.08 -12.97
C TRP A 375 -19.32 8.79 -13.09
N MET A 376 -18.61 8.79 -11.96
CA MET A 376 -17.16 8.76 -11.92
C MET A 376 -16.64 7.77 -10.88
N ILE A 377 -15.66 6.96 -11.29
CA ILE A 377 -14.71 6.30 -10.39
C ILE A 377 -13.47 7.19 -10.41
N GLY A 378 -13.10 7.74 -9.26
CA GLY A 378 -11.93 8.61 -9.14
C GLY A 378 -10.63 7.82 -9.05
N ALA A 379 -9.52 8.48 -9.37
CA ALA A 379 -8.17 7.99 -9.06
C ALA A 379 -7.91 7.86 -7.54
N THR A 380 -8.77 8.45 -6.70
CA THR A 380 -8.79 8.28 -5.24
C THR A 380 -10.05 7.52 -4.82
N GLN A 381 -9.90 6.53 -3.93
CA GLN A 381 -11.00 5.70 -3.43
C GLN A 381 -12.08 6.56 -2.75
N THR A 382 -13.35 6.36 -3.14
CA THR A 382 -14.52 7.00 -2.53
C THR A 382 -15.45 5.93 -1.97
N ASN A 383 -15.87 6.04 -0.71
CA ASN A 383 -16.80 5.06 -0.12
C ASN A 383 -18.13 5.00 -0.89
N GLY A 384 -18.63 3.79 -1.17
CA GLY A 384 -19.84 3.57 -1.97
C GLY A 384 -19.61 3.69 -3.48
N VAL A 385 -18.35 3.75 -3.92
CA VAL A 385 -17.91 3.68 -5.32
C VAL A 385 -16.88 2.55 -5.43
N PRO A 386 -16.98 1.64 -6.42
CA PRO A 386 -15.92 0.67 -6.65
C PRO A 386 -14.68 1.40 -7.17
N TRP A 387 -13.54 1.21 -6.51
CA TRP A 387 -12.26 1.81 -6.92
C TRP A 387 -11.54 0.83 -7.84
N VAL A 388 -11.46 1.17 -9.13
CA VAL A 388 -11.11 0.24 -10.22
C VAL A 388 -9.79 0.64 -10.87
N GLY A 389 -8.74 -0.08 -10.53
CA GLY A 389 -7.38 0.11 -11.01
C GLY A 389 -6.96 -0.93 -12.04
N VAL A 390 -5.67 -0.92 -12.37
CA VAL A 390 -5.00 -1.94 -13.16
C VAL A 390 -3.69 -2.35 -12.49
N ASN A 391 -3.29 -3.62 -12.66
CA ASN A 391 -2.22 -4.23 -11.88
C ASN A 391 -1.36 -5.17 -12.75
N THR A 392 -0.03 -5.04 -12.65
CA THR A 392 0.97 -5.87 -13.38
C THR A 392 1.87 -6.66 -12.43
N MET A 393 1.43 -6.84 -11.18
CA MET A 393 2.21 -7.33 -10.03
C MET A 393 1.90 -8.80 -9.67
N HIS A 394 1.00 -9.47 -10.41
CA HIS A 394 0.69 -10.88 -10.17
C HIS A 394 1.96 -11.74 -10.22
N PRO A 395 2.25 -12.59 -9.22
CA PRO A 395 3.50 -13.36 -9.15
C PRO A 395 3.81 -14.15 -10.43
N ASP A 396 2.84 -14.87 -10.99
CA ASP A 396 3.03 -15.62 -12.25
C ASP A 396 3.30 -14.73 -13.47
N LEU A 397 2.73 -13.52 -13.50
CA LEU A 397 3.01 -12.55 -14.57
C LEU A 397 4.45 -12.08 -14.47
N LEU A 398 4.90 -11.67 -13.28
CA LEU A 398 6.28 -11.27 -13.02
C LEU A 398 7.27 -12.43 -13.28
N ALA A 399 6.93 -13.65 -12.89
CA ALA A 399 7.77 -14.83 -13.02
C ALA A 399 8.00 -15.23 -14.49
N ASN A 400 7.02 -15.01 -15.39
CA ASN A 400 7.05 -15.53 -16.76
C ASN A 400 7.19 -14.45 -17.85
N THR A 401 6.94 -13.17 -17.54
CA THR A 401 7.03 -12.05 -18.50
C THR A 401 8.19 -11.10 -18.21
N GLN A 402 8.46 -10.20 -19.15
CA GLN A 402 9.46 -9.14 -19.07
C GLN A 402 8.90 -7.84 -19.68
N GLY A 403 9.36 -6.70 -19.16
CA GLY A 403 8.85 -5.39 -19.54
C GLY A 403 7.37 -5.19 -19.18
N ASP A 404 6.77 -4.19 -19.80
CA ASP A 404 5.49 -3.60 -19.44
C ASP A 404 4.29 -4.33 -20.05
N VAL A 405 3.09 -4.02 -19.53
CA VAL A 405 1.82 -4.57 -20.02
C VAL A 405 1.03 -3.49 -20.74
N THR A 406 0.67 -3.75 -22.00
CA THR A 406 -0.22 -2.87 -22.76
C THR A 406 -1.67 -3.26 -22.53
N PHE A 407 -2.51 -2.30 -22.15
CA PHE A 407 -3.96 -2.42 -22.03
C PHE A 407 -4.60 -1.61 -23.16
N ALA A 408 -5.39 -2.24 -24.03
CA ALA A 408 -6.03 -1.58 -25.17
C ALA A 408 -7.55 -1.75 -25.12
N LEU A 409 -8.31 -0.66 -25.30
CA LEU A 409 -9.77 -0.72 -25.42
C LEU A 409 -10.13 -1.28 -26.80
N THR A 410 -10.66 -2.50 -26.84
CA THR A 410 -10.94 -3.26 -28.07
C THR A 410 -12.43 -3.43 -28.37
N SER A 411 -13.32 -3.30 -27.39
CA SER A 411 -14.77 -3.18 -27.63
C SER A 411 -15.46 -2.30 -26.61
N PHE A 412 -16.61 -1.75 -26.99
CA PHE A 412 -17.44 -0.93 -26.11
C PHE A 412 -18.92 -1.02 -26.50
N SER A 413 -19.77 -1.19 -25.50
CA SER A 413 -21.23 -1.07 -25.66
C SER A 413 -21.81 -0.40 -24.43
N GLY A 414 -22.75 0.54 -24.61
CA GLY A 414 -23.40 1.26 -23.53
C GLY A 414 -24.26 2.44 -24.04
N PRO A 415 -25.12 3.00 -23.20
CA PRO A 415 -26.10 4.05 -23.58
C PRO A 415 -25.48 5.44 -23.83
N GLY A 416 -24.23 5.65 -23.42
CA GLY A 416 -23.51 6.92 -23.56
C GLY A 416 -22.02 6.74 -23.78
N SER A 417 -21.30 7.85 -23.77
CA SER A 417 -19.84 7.93 -23.86
C SER A 417 -19.16 7.57 -22.54
N MET A 418 -17.93 7.06 -22.63
CA MET A 418 -17.01 6.76 -21.54
C MET A 418 -15.65 7.44 -21.79
N TYR A 419 -15.01 7.92 -20.73
CA TYR A 419 -13.64 8.43 -20.75
C TYR A 419 -12.81 7.83 -19.61
N VAL A 420 -11.56 7.46 -19.90
CA VAL A 420 -10.61 6.92 -18.92
C VAL A 420 -9.28 7.63 -19.07
N PHE A 421 -8.75 8.18 -17.97
CA PHE A 421 -7.58 9.06 -17.97
C PHE A 421 -6.86 9.05 -16.62
N GLU A 422 -5.55 9.25 -16.61
CA GLU A 422 -4.79 9.52 -15.38
C GLU A 422 -5.27 10.80 -14.70
N GLN A 423 -5.11 10.88 -13.37
CA GLN A 423 -5.22 12.14 -12.67
C GLN A 423 -4.21 13.15 -13.24
N GLY A 424 -4.66 14.38 -13.51
CA GLY A 424 -3.79 15.47 -13.93
C GLY A 424 -2.77 15.85 -12.86
N ASN A 425 -1.59 16.30 -13.30
CA ASN A 425 -0.59 16.89 -12.41
C ASN A 425 -1.00 18.34 -12.05
N LEU A 426 -0.12 19.09 -11.37
CA LEU A 426 -0.36 20.47 -10.95
C LEU A 426 -0.98 21.33 -12.08
N GLY A 427 -2.11 21.96 -11.77
CA GLY A 427 -2.88 22.80 -12.70
C GLY A 427 -3.69 22.05 -13.77
N GLN A 428 -3.68 20.71 -13.80
CA GLN A 428 -4.36 19.90 -14.80
C GLN A 428 -5.57 19.15 -14.21
N VAL A 429 -6.72 19.23 -14.87
CA VAL A 429 -7.92 18.46 -14.50
C VAL A 429 -7.88 17.03 -15.05
N VAL A 430 -7.20 16.84 -16.18
CA VAL A 430 -7.08 15.57 -16.92
C VAL A 430 -5.60 15.33 -17.19
N GLY A 431 -5.10 14.16 -16.81
CA GLY A 431 -3.75 13.70 -17.14
C GLY A 431 -3.70 13.03 -18.52
N LYS A 432 -2.90 11.97 -18.65
CA LYS A 432 -2.81 11.18 -19.89
C LYS A 432 -4.14 10.47 -20.18
N GLU A 433 -4.64 10.63 -21.41
CA GLU A 433 -5.77 9.84 -21.91
C GLU A 433 -5.38 8.36 -22.04
N TRP A 434 -6.23 7.46 -21.54
CA TRP A 434 -6.09 6.02 -21.73
C TRP A 434 -7.07 5.50 -22.78
N PHE A 435 -8.36 5.72 -22.52
CA PHE A 435 -9.44 5.19 -23.33
C PHE A 435 -10.53 6.24 -23.55
N LYS A 436 -11.09 6.27 -24.76
CA LYS A 436 -12.30 7.03 -25.07
C LYS A 436 -13.27 6.18 -25.88
N ALA A 437 -14.55 6.28 -25.54
CA ALA A 437 -15.61 5.64 -26.30
C ALA A 437 -16.84 6.53 -26.43
N SER A 438 -17.45 6.55 -27.62
CA SER A 438 -18.65 7.33 -27.92
C SER A 438 -19.34 6.82 -29.19
N GLY A 439 -20.67 6.69 -29.17
CA GLY A 439 -21.46 6.30 -30.34
C GLY A 439 -21.07 4.95 -30.95
N GLY A 440 -20.67 3.98 -30.13
CA GLY A 440 -20.17 2.66 -30.57
C GLY A 440 -18.72 2.64 -31.07
N ASN A 441 -18.05 3.79 -31.18
CA ASN A 441 -16.62 3.87 -31.43
C ASN A 441 -15.86 3.71 -30.11
N ALA A 442 -14.77 2.94 -30.15
CA ALA A 442 -13.90 2.64 -29.03
C ALA A 442 -12.45 2.82 -29.47
N SER A 443 -11.63 3.52 -28.67
CA SER A 443 -10.21 3.72 -29.00
C SER A 443 -9.38 4.03 -27.75
N GLY A 444 -8.08 3.80 -27.86
CA GLY A 444 -7.10 4.12 -26.83
C GLY A 444 -6.37 2.88 -26.31
N ALA A 445 -5.12 3.08 -25.92
CA ALA A 445 -4.28 2.08 -25.29
C ALA A 445 -3.32 2.77 -24.32
N HIS A 446 -3.02 2.10 -23.21
CA HIS A 446 -2.06 2.57 -22.22
C HIS A 446 -1.06 1.45 -21.90
N VAL A 447 0.18 1.82 -21.57
CA VAL A 447 1.25 0.90 -21.19
C VAL A 447 1.51 1.10 -19.70
N VAL A 448 1.14 0.12 -18.89
CA VAL A 448 1.38 0.12 -17.44
C VAL A 448 2.75 -0.52 -17.19
N PRO A 449 3.66 0.15 -16.46
CA PRO A 449 4.97 -0.39 -16.16
C PRO A 449 4.91 -1.78 -15.50
N ARG A 450 5.98 -2.54 -15.64
CA ARG A 450 6.17 -3.81 -14.91
C ARG A 450 6.11 -3.60 -13.39
N ASN A 451 5.50 -4.54 -12.68
CA ASN A 451 5.41 -4.53 -11.21
C ASN A 451 4.88 -3.19 -10.69
N SER A 452 3.78 -2.75 -11.28
CA SER A 452 3.10 -1.52 -10.92
C SER A 452 1.60 -1.74 -10.89
N HIS A 453 0.94 -0.85 -10.16
CA HIS A 453 -0.48 -0.83 -9.91
C HIS A 453 -0.90 0.63 -9.94
N VAL A 454 -1.97 0.98 -10.67
CA VAL A 454 -2.40 2.37 -10.83
C VAL A 454 -3.92 2.50 -10.97
N HIS A 455 -4.44 3.64 -10.52
CA HIS A 455 -5.87 3.98 -10.59
C HIS A 455 -6.13 5.15 -11.55
N PRO A 456 -6.63 4.90 -12.76
CA PRO A 456 -7.14 5.95 -13.62
C PRO A 456 -8.52 6.42 -13.15
N ASN A 457 -8.89 7.63 -13.53
CA ASN A 457 -10.26 8.12 -13.45
C ASN A 457 -11.10 7.46 -14.55
N TRP A 458 -12.28 6.92 -14.22
CA TRP A 458 -13.27 6.44 -15.19
C TRP A 458 -14.51 7.32 -15.12
N VAL A 459 -15.00 7.82 -16.25
CA VAL A 459 -16.18 8.71 -16.31
C VAL A 459 -17.18 8.22 -17.35
N PHE A 460 -18.45 8.14 -16.95
CA PHE A 460 -19.58 7.70 -17.77
C PHE A 460 -20.64 8.80 -17.86
N SER A 461 -21.11 9.10 -19.07
CA SER A 461 -22.03 10.22 -19.35
C SER A 461 -23.51 9.95 -19.07
N LYS A 462 -23.94 8.69 -18.92
CA LYS A 462 -25.36 8.30 -18.81
C LYS A 462 -25.55 7.08 -17.90
N PRO A 463 -26.72 6.90 -17.29
CA PRO A 463 -27.05 5.68 -16.57
C PRO A 463 -27.38 4.52 -17.52
N GLY A 464 -27.18 3.29 -17.05
CA GLY A 464 -27.44 2.03 -17.75
C GLY A 464 -26.21 1.10 -17.75
N THR A 465 -26.33 -0.05 -18.41
CA THR A 465 -25.27 -1.07 -18.45
C THR A 465 -24.24 -0.77 -19.54
N TYR A 466 -22.97 -0.84 -19.17
CA TYR A 466 -21.81 -0.72 -20.06
C TYR A 466 -21.02 -2.03 -20.06
N LYS A 467 -20.58 -2.46 -21.25
CA LYS A 467 -19.60 -3.54 -21.45
C LYS A 467 -18.36 -2.93 -22.09
N VAL A 468 -17.21 -3.08 -21.41
CA VAL A 468 -15.93 -2.47 -21.79
C VAL A 468 -14.93 -3.59 -22.04
N GLY A 469 -14.63 -3.86 -23.31
CA GLY A 469 -13.69 -4.89 -23.72
C GLY A 469 -12.27 -4.35 -23.76
N ILE A 470 -11.38 -4.92 -22.94
CA ILE A 470 -9.97 -4.52 -22.84
C ILE A 470 -9.09 -5.74 -23.16
N THR A 471 -8.14 -5.57 -24.07
CA THR A 471 -7.10 -6.55 -24.36
C THR A 471 -5.82 -6.19 -23.64
N GLN A 472 -5.32 -7.10 -22.81
CA GLN A 472 -3.97 -7.03 -22.24
C GLN A 472 -2.97 -7.73 -23.16
N THR A 473 -1.76 -7.17 -23.27
CA THR A 473 -0.63 -7.72 -24.02
C THR A 473 0.64 -7.61 -23.19
N ALA A 474 1.34 -8.72 -23.00
CA ALA A 474 2.64 -8.79 -22.33
C ALA A 474 3.67 -9.53 -23.21
N THR A 475 4.95 -9.41 -22.87
CA THR A 475 6.05 -10.10 -23.55
C THR A 475 6.62 -11.17 -22.62
N THR A 476 6.66 -12.45 -23.04
CA THR A 476 7.28 -13.51 -22.22
C THR A 476 8.79 -13.29 -22.09
N LYS A 477 9.44 -13.94 -21.12
CA LYS A 477 10.91 -13.95 -20.98
C LYS A 477 11.66 -14.49 -22.21
N GLN A 478 10.97 -15.18 -23.12
CA GLN A 478 11.51 -15.64 -24.41
C GLN A 478 11.23 -14.65 -25.57
N GLY A 479 10.70 -13.46 -25.29
CA GLY A 479 10.38 -12.43 -26.29
C GLY A 479 9.06 -12.63 -27.05
N LYS A 480 8.27 -13.67 -26.76
CA LYS A 480 6.96 -13.91 -27.41
C LYS A 480 5.93 -12.91 -26.86
N LYS A 481 5.24 -12.17 -27.73
CA LYS A 481 4.04 -11.42 -27.31
C LYS A 481 2.88 -12.39 -27.09
N ILE A 482 2.21 -12.25 -25.96
CA ILE A 482 0.97 -12.96 -25.60
C ILE A 482 -0.10 -11.93 -25.28
N SER A 483 -1.36 -12.21 -25.65
CA SER A 483 -2.47 -11.28 -25.47
C SER A 483 -3.75 -12.01 -25.14
N ALA A 484 -4.60 -11.39 -24.32
CA ALA A 484 -5.92 -11.91 -24.00
C ALA A 484 -6.91 -10.77 -23.71
N PRO A 485 -8.15 -10.84 -24.22
CA PRO A 485 -9.21 -9.89 -23.93
C PRO A 485 -10.12 -10.32 -22.78
N ALA A 486 -10.61 -9.33 -22.05
CA ALA A 486 -11.68 -9.47 -21.08
C ALA A 486 -12.75 -8.40 -21.29
N THR A 487 -13.94 -8.62 -20.75
CA THR A 487 -15.00 -7.60 -20.67
C THR A 487 -15.26 -7.23 -19.22
N LEU A 488 -15.06 -5.96 -18.87
CA LEU A 488 -15.55 -5.37 -17.62
C LEU A 488 -17.01 -4.95 -17.81
N THR A 489 -17.85 -5.21 -16.80
CA THR A 489 -19.27 -4.81 -16.81
C THR A 489 -19.51 -3.74 -15.75
N PHE A 490 -20.12 -2.62 -16.14
CA PHE A 490 -20.50 -1.54 -15.24
C PHE A 490 -22.00 -1.29 -15.33
N THR A 491 -22.66 -1.09 -14.18
CA THR A 491 -24.06 -0.69 -14.07
C THR A 491 -24.11 0.73 -13.53
N VAL A 492 -24.20 1.70 -14.44
CA VAL A 492 -24.11 3.13 -14.13
C VAL A 492 -25.47 3.68 -13.71
N GLY A 493 -25.51 4.48 -12.64
CA GLY A 493 -26.76 4.93 -12.03
C GLY A 493 -27.54 3.83 -11.29
N GLY A 494 -26.89 2.70 -10.98
CA GLY A 494 -27.50 1.55 -10.33
C GLY A 494 -26.48 0.74 -9.53
N SER A 495 -26.82 -0.52 -9.23
CA SER A 495 -26.02 -1.43 -8.40
C SER A 495 -25.69 -2.73 -9.14
N GLY A 496 -24.49 -3.26 -8.91
CA GLY A 496 -24.10 -4.63 -9.21
C GLY A 496 -23.69 -5.39 -7.94
N ASN A 497 -22.70 -6.27 -8.05
CA ASN A 497 -22.12 -7.01 -6.91
C ASN A 497 -20.75 -6.45 -6.46
N ALA A 498 -20.22 -5.44 -7.15
CA ALA A 498 -19.03 -4.69 -6.82
C ALA A 498 -19.38 -3.18 -6.75
N ASN A 499 -19.98 -2.74 -5.63
CA ASN A 499 -20.49 -1.38 -5.46
C ASN A 499 -19.57 -0.48 -4.60
N SER A 500 -18.59 -1.07 -3.91
CA SER A 500 -17.61 -0.41 -3.06
C SER A 500 -16.44 -1.39 -2.84
N GLY A 501 -15.26 -0.87 -2.51
CA GLY A 501 -14.03 -1.64 -2.33
C GLY A 501 -13.02 -1.44 -3.47
N HIS A 502 -11.85 -2.05 -3.30
CA HIS A 502 -10.70 -1.95 -4.20
C HIS A 502 -10.63 -3.14 -5.16
N PHE A 503 -10.42 -2.86 -6.44
CA PHE A 503 -10.44 -3.84 -7.53
C PHE A 503 -9.42 -3.54 -8.61
N ASP A 504 -8.53 -4.48 -8.92
CA ASP A 504 -7.53 -4.26 -9.97
C ASP A 504 -7.69 -5.20 -11.15
N PHE A 505 -7.87 -4.64 -12.33
CA PHE A 505 -7.81 -5.42 -13.56
C PHE A 505 -6.35 -5.73 -13.93
N GLY A 506 -5.95 -6.98 -13.70
CA GLY A 506 -4.62 -7.51 -13.94
C GLY A 506 -4.66 -8.81 -14.73
N ALA A 507 -3.59 -9.59 -14.69
CA ALA A 507 -3.54 -10.90 -15.33
C ALA A 507 -2.54 -11.84 -14.65
N ASP A 508 -2.80 -13.14 -14.71
CA ASP A 508 -1.82 -14.18 -14.43
C ASP A 508 -1.33 -14.86 -15.73
N ILE A 509 -0.47 -15.86 -15.57
CA ILE A 509 0.02 -16.70 -16.65
C ILE A 509 -0.41 -18.13 -16.39
N THR A 510 -1.23 -18.68 -17.30
CA THR A 510 -1.74 -20.04 -17.24
C THR A 510 -1.14 -20.91 -18.35
N THR A 511 -1.02 -22.20 -18.09
CA THR A 511 -0.67 -23.24 -19.08
C THR A 511 -1.79 -24.27 -19.27
N ASP A 512 -2.94 -24.12 -18.60
CA ASP A 512 -4.00 -25.14 -18.59
C ASP A 512 -4.89 -25.14 -19.83
N GLY A 513 -4.84 -24.05 -20.61
CA GLY A 513 -5.73 -23.79 -21.74
C GLY A 513 -7.00 -23.00 -21.38
N ASP A 514 -7.23 -22.65 -20.11
CA ASP A 514 -8.29 -21.72 -19.67
C ASP A 514 -7.74 -20.29 -19.56
N CYS A 515 -7.57 -19.62 -20.69
CA CYS A 515 -7.22 -18.19 -20.78
C CYS A 515 -8.42 -17.28 -21.09
N ALA A 516 -9.62 -17.85 -21.26
CA ALA A 516 -10.81 -17.13 -21.72
C ALA A 516 -11.53 -16.42 -20.55
N SER A 517 -11.04 -15.24 -20.19
CA SER A 517 -11.56 -14.40 -19.10
C SER A 517 -12.85 -13.65 -19.48
N GLY A 518 -13.93 -14.38 -19.79
CA GLY A 518 -15.27 -13.80 -19.90
C GLY A 518 -15.55 -12.95 -21.14
N ALA A 519 -14.90 -13.23 -22.28
CA ALA A 519 -15.27 -12.69 -23.59
C ALA A 519 -16.59 -13.31 -24.11
N ALA A 520 -17.70 -13.03 -23.43
CA ALA A 520 -19.05 -13.39 -23.88
C ALA A 520 -19.46 -12.45 -25.02
N GLY A 521 -19.20 -12.89 -26.26
CA GLY A 521 -19.46 -12.14 -27.48
C GLY A 521 -20.88 -11.58 -27.57
N ALA A 522 -21.00 -10.31 -27.95
CA ALA A 522 -22.28 -9.63 -28.11
C ALA A 522 -22.84 -9.88 -29.52
N ALA A 523 -23.28 -11.11 -29.78
CA ALA A 523 -24.06 -11.41 -30.98
C ALA A 523 -25.36 -10.59 -30.96
N GLY A 524 -25.51 -9.66 -31.90
CA GLY A 524 -26.64 -8.75 -31.95
C GLY A 524 -27.95 -9.46 -32.28
N GLY A 525 -28.97 -9.24 -31.45
CA GLY A 525 -30.35 -9.64 -31.72
C GLY A 525 -31.29 -8.49 -31.35
N ALA A 526 -31.74 -7.72 -32.33
CA ALA A 526 -32.78 -6.73 -32.12
C ALA A 526 -34.14 -7.43 -32.06
N ALA A 527 -34.73 -7.50 -30.87
CA ALA A 527 -36.14 -7.85 -30.65
C ALA A 527 -36.70 -6.88 -29.61
N GLY A 528 -37.77 -6.17 -29.97
CA GLY A 528 -38.31 -5.09 -29.14
C GLY A 528 -39.47 -5.54 -28.24
N GLY A 529 -39.73 -4.74 -27.20
CA GLY A 529 -41.05 -4.55 -26.59
C GLY A 529 -41.64 -5.72 -25.78
N GLY A 530 -41.76 -5.53 -24.47
CA GLY A 530 -42.61 -6.38 -23.62
C GLY A 530 -42.27 -6.25 -22.13
N ALA A 531 -43.20 -5.75 -21.33
CA ALA A 531 -43.06 -5.67 -19.88
C ALA A 531 -43.88 -6.78 -19.20
N ALA A 532 -43.34 -7.38 -18.14
CA ALA A 532 -44.05 -7.86 -16.93
C ALA A 532 -43.04 -8.54 -15.98
N GLY A 533 -43.29 -8.47 -14.66
CA GLY A 533 -42.48 -9.15 -13.64
C GLY A 533 -42.97 -10.55 -13.30
N GLY A 534 -42.25 -11.26 -12.44
CA GLY A 534 -42.63 -12.60 -11.98
C GLY A 534 -41.55 -13.32 -11.16
N ASP A 535 -41.49 -12.96 -9.87
CA ASP A 535 -41.17 -13.77 -8.67
C ASP A 535 -39.98 -14.77 -8.60
N ALA A 536 -39.61 -15.11 -7.37
CA ALA A 536 -38.54 -16.03 -7.01
C ALA A 536 -38.90 -17.51 -7.18
N GLY A 537 -37.90 -18.35 -7.48
CA GLY A 537 -38.02 -19.81 -7.52
C GLY A 537 -36.73 -20.48 -7.08
N SER A 538 -36.83 -21.38 -6.08
CA SER A 538 -35.70 -22.01 -5.40
C SER A 538 -34.79 -22.85 -6.30
N ALA A 539 -33.49 -22.76 -6.08
CA ALA A 539 -32.54 -23.75 -6.57
C ALA A 539 -32.63 -25.04 -5.72
N ALA A 540 -32.88 -26.17 -6.37
CA ALA A 540 -32.79 -27.50 -5.78
C ALA A 540 -31.54 -28.23 -6.30
N ASN A 541 -31.01 -29.14 -5.49
CA ASN A 541 -29.72 -29.80 -5.72
C ASN A 541 -29.71 -30.71 -6.96
N ALA A 542 -28.53 -30.82 -7.59
CA ALA A 542 -28.13 -31.98 -8.35
C ALA A 542 -26.67 -32.31 -8.00
N ASP A 543 -26.44 -33.52 -7.50
CA ASP A 543 -25.13 -34.10 -7.25
C ASP A 543 -24.59 -34.81 -8.51
N GLY A 544 -23.27 -35.01 -8.58
CA GLY A 544 -22.62 -35.46 -9.82
C GLY A 544 -21.13 -35.77 -9.63
N SER A 545 -20.86 -36.88 -8.94
CA SER A 545 -19.54 -37.44 -8.62
C SER A 545 -18.45 -37.34 -9.71
N LEU A 546 -17.30 -36.78 -9.29
CA LEU A 546 -15.90 -37.22 -9.53
C LEU A 546 -15.56 -38.02 -10.80
N ALA A 547 -14.55 -37.51 -11.53
CA ALA A 547 -13.59 -38.32 -12.27
C ALA A 547 -12.18 -38.00 -11.77
N ASP A 548 -11.50 -39.00 -11.21
CA ASP A 548 -10.13 -38.93 -10.69
C ASP A 548 -9.15 -39.52 -11.72
N THR A 549 -8.12 -38.75 -12.08
CA THR A 549 -6.88 -39.28 -12.69
C THR A 549 -5.68 -38.47 -12.19
N GLY A 550 -5.23 -38.73 -10.96
CA GLY A 550 -4.01 -38.13 -10.42
C GLY A 550 -2.72 -38.57 -11.15
N SER A 551 -1.68 -37.72 -11.04
CA SER A 551 -0.29 -38.10 -11.30
C SER A 551 0.54 -37.99 -10.02
N THR A 552 0.88 -39.15 -9.45
CA THR A 552 1.54 -39.26 -8.14
C THR A 552 3.05 -39.04 -8.23
N SER A 553 3.57 -37.88 -7.77
CA SER A 553 5.02 -37.66 -7.54
C SER A 553 5.35 -36.52 -6.55
N ALA A 554 4.55 -36.32 -5.49
CA ALA A 554 4.82 -35.28 -4.48
C ALA A 554 4.45 -35.63 -3.01
N MET A 555 3.88 -36.81 -2.74
CA MET A 555 3.28 -37.16 -1.44
C MET A 555 4.11 -38.15 -0.60
N LEU A 556 5.44 -38.00 -0.57
CA LEU A 556 6.30 -38.77 0.35
C LEU A 556 7.26 -37.91 1.21
N ALA A 557 7.15 -36.58 1.15
CA ALA A 557 7.94 -35.67 1.98
C ALA A 557 7.20 -35.21 3.26
N LEU A 558 5.87 -35.32 3.33
CA LEU A 558 5.06 -34.77 4.44
C LEU A 558 4.53 -35.80 5.46
N ALA A 559 4.84 -37.09 5.30
CA ALA A 559 4.37 -38.14 6.22
C ALA A 559 5.16 -38.23 7.54
N ILE A 560 6.38 -37.68 7.61
CA ILE A 560 7.25 -37.80 8.79
C ILE A 560 7.07 -36.61 9.77
N ALA A 561 6.61 -35.44 9.30
CA ALA A 561 6.34 -34.29 10.15
C ALA A 561 5.05 -34.42 10.98
N GLY A 562 4.04 -35.14 10.47
CA GLY A 562 2.72 -35.25 11.11
C GLY A 562 2.70 -36.06 12.42
N ALA A 563 3.60 -37.04 12.59
CA ALA A 563 3.62 -37.89 13.77
C ALA A 563 4.21 -37.18 15.02
N GLY A 564 5.16 -36.26 14.82
CA GLY A 564 5.84 -35.56 15.93
C GLY A 564 4.93 -34.59 16.70
N LEU A 565 4.03 -33.90 16.01
CA LEU A 565 3.14 -32.91 16.63
C LEU A 565 2.04 -33.56 17.49
N ILE A 566 1.58 -34.77 17.15
CA ILE A 566 0.59 -35.51 17.94
C ILE A 566 1.18 -35.99 19.27
N ALA A 567 2.46 -36.42 19.28
CA ALA A 567 3.16 -36.81 20.50
C ALA A 567 3.39 -35.62 21.46
N LEU A 568 3.77 -34.45 20.92
CA LEU A 568 3.93 -33.22 21.71
C LEU A 568 2.61 -32.72 22.31
N GLY A 569 1.52 -32.71 21.53
CA GLY A 569 0.19 -32.31 22.01
C GLY A 569 -0.34 -33.21 23.13
N ALA A 570 -0.12 -34.52 23.04
CA ALA A 570 -0.49 -35.46 24.10
C ALA A 570 0.31 -35.25 25.40
N GLY A 571 1.61 -34.96 25.30
CA GLY A 571 2.47 -34.69 26.47
C GLY A 571 2.06 -33.45 27.26
N VAL A 572 1.75 -32.35 26.57
CA VAL A 572 1.31 -31.10 27.21
C VAL A 572 -0.07 -31.27 27.87
N MET A 573 -1.01 -31.95 27.21
CA MET A 573 -2.33 -32.24 27.78
C MET A 573 -2.29 -33.23 28.96
N TYR A 574 -1.27 -34.11 29.03
CA TYR A 574 -1.05 -34.98 30.19
C TYR A 574 -0.53 -34.17 31.40
N MET A 575 0.48 -33.32 31.21
CA MET A 575 1.00 -32.47 32.30
C MET A 575 -0.02 -31.44 32.82
N LEU A 576 -0.87 -30.88 31.95
CA LEU A 576 -1.94 -29.97 32.37
C LEU A 576 -3.08 -30.68 33.12
N ARG A 577 -3.19 -32.00 33.04
CA ARG A 577 -4.19 -32.80 33.80
C ARG A 577 -3.69 -33.33 35.13
N THR A 578 -2.38 -33.36 35.38
CA THR A 578 -1.82 -33.85 36.66
C THR A 578 -1.66 -32.77 37.74
N ASN A 579 -1.75 -31.48 37.39
CA ASN A 579 -1.49 -30.36 38.30
C ASN A 579 -2.79 -29.63 38.72
N ALA A 580 -3.74 -30.35 39.30
CA ALA A 580 -4.90 -29.78 40.00
C ALA A 580 -4.82 -30.08 41.50
N MET A 581 -5.37 -29.17 42.33
CA MET A 581 -5.24 -29.06 43.80
C MET A 581 -3.87 -28.45 44.22
N SER A 582 -3.79 -27.51 45.17
CA SER A 582 -4.74 -27.17 46.25
C SER A 582 -5.33 -25.77 46.15
N ALA A 583 -6.54 -25.60 46.70
CA ALA A 583 -7.20 -24.31 46.90
C ALA A 583 -7.28 -24.00 48.40
N GLU A 584 -6.62 -22.93 48.85
CA GLU A 584 -6.87 -22.32 50.16
C GLU A 584 -6.55 -20.82 50.10
N SER A 585 -7.25 -20.01 50.92
CA SER A 585 -7.15 -18.54 51.05
C SER A 585 -7.91 -17.61 50.06
N VAL A 586 -9.24 -17.75 49.99
CA VAL A 586 -10.16 -16.62 49.67
C VAL A 586 -11.19 -16.43 50.78
N ALA A 587 -10.77 -15.86 51.92
CA ALA A 587 -11.68 -15.58 53.05
C ALA A 587 -11.18 -14.50 54.04
N ALA A 588 -10.76 -13.31 53.58
CA ALA A 588 -10.73 -12.10 54.43
C ALA A 588 -10.48 -10.80 53.62
N LEU A 589 -11.53 -10.04 53.30
CA LEU A 589 -11.69 -8.61 53.66
C LEU A 589 -12.99 -8.05 53.02
N ARG A 590 -14.12 -8.26 53.68
CA ARG A 590 -15.32 -7.44 53.49
C ARG A 590 -15.32 -6.30 54.51
N SER A 591 -14.67 -5.18 54.20
CA SER A 591 -14.99 -3.87 54.81
C SER A 591 -14.14 -2.74 54.23
N MET A 592 -14.75 -1.88 53.40
CA MET A 592 -14.55 -0.41 53.45
C MET A 592 -15.51 0.28 52.48
N THR A 593 -16.47 0.99 53.04
CA THR A 593 -17.44 1.82 52.31
C THR A 593 -16.85 3.22 52.11
N PRO A 594 -16.91 3.83 50.91
CA PRO A 594 -16.54 5.24 50.75
C PRO A 594 -17.66 6.15 51.26
N PRO A 595 -17.35 7.29 51.93
CA PRO A 595 -18.36 8.23 52.38
C PRO A 595 -18.91 9.10 51.23
N ARG A 596 -20.23 9.30 51.21
CA ARG A 596 -20.88 10.32 50.38
C ARG A 596 -20.40 11.72 50.76
N SER A 597 -19.84 12.48 49.82
CA SER A 597 -19.76 13.94 49.98
C SER A 597 -21.13 14.58 49.68
N LYS A 598 -21.51 15.56 50.50
CA LYS A 598 -22.61 16.49 50.20
C LYS A 598 -21.99 17.76 49.62
N GLY A 599 -22.50 18.24 48.49
CA GLY A 599 -22.19 19.60 48.03
C GLY A 599 -22.95 20.64 48.88
N PRO A 600 -22.44 21.88 49.01
CA PRO A 600 -23.20 23.02 49.50
C PRO A 600 -23.85 23.80 48.36
N LYS A 601 -24.94 24.51 48.69
CA LYS A 601 -25.52 25.57 47.85
C LYS A 601 -24.82 26.89 48.19
N PHE A 602 -24.29 27.59 47.19
CA PHE A 602 -24.80 28.88 46.69
C PHE A 602 -23.94 29.37 45.52
#